data_AF-U4R2L1-F1
#
_entry.id   AF-U4R2L1-F1
#
_cell.length_a   1.000
_cell.length_b   1.000
_cell.length_c   1.000
_cell.angle_alpha   90.00
_cell.angle_beta   90.00
_cell.angle_gamma   90.00
#
_symmetry.space_group_name_H-M   'P 1'
#
loop_
_entity.id
_entity.type
_entity.pdbx_description
1 polymer ?
#
loop_
_entity_poly.entity_id
_entity_poly.type
_entity_poly.pdbx_seq_one_letter_code
_entity_poly.pdbx_strand_id
1 'polypeptide(L)'
;MTRNWLREIRKQSGYDSCEKLANQLGISGSHYTNIENGNRTPKPHTAKLIAKSLNFKKYGYDWTKFYSLTDQKEGKELDSIQETDKSK
;
A
#
# COMPACT_ATOMS: atom_id res chain seq x y z
N MET A 1 -0.58 -7.29 5.39
CA MET A 1 0.83 -7.49 4.99
C MET A 1 1.51 -6.13 4.94
N THR A 2 2.71 -6.00 5.50
CA THR A 2 3.49 -4.74 5.49
C THR A 2 4.02 -4.44 4.09
N ARG A 3 3.86 -3.19 3.63
CA ARG A 3 4.38 -2.69 2.35
C ARG A 3 5.88 -2.41 2.46
N ASN A 4 6.69 -3.48 2.52
CA ASN A 4 8.15 -3.37 2.64
C ASN A 4 8.78 -2.49 1.55
N TRP A 5 8.25 -2.56 0.32
CA TRP A 5 8.67 -1.72 -0.81
C TRP A 5 8.57 -0.22 -0.49
N LEU A 6 7.52 0.22 0.20
CA LEU A 6 7.30 1.62 0.53
C LEU A 6 8.31 2.09 1.58
N ARG A 7 8.54 1.25 2.59
CA ARG A 7 9.51 1.50 3.66
C ARG A 7 10.94 1.62 3.12
N GLU A 8 11.31 0.76 2.17
CA GLU A 8 12.62 0.78 1.53
C GLU A 8 12.84 2.06 0.72
N ILE A 9 11.87 2.43 -0.12
CA ILE A 9 11.93 3.69 -0.88
C ILE A 9 12.05 4.89 0.06
N ARG A 10 11.27 4.91 1.16
CA ARG A 10 11.33 5.99 2.16
C ARG A 10 12.74 6.13 2.74
N LYS A 11 13.36 5.03 3.17
CA LYS A 11 14.73 5.02 3.71
C LYS A 11 15.75 5.48 2.67
N GLN A 12 15.65 4.97 1.43
CA GLN A 12 16.54 5.38 0.33
C GLN A 12 16.37 6.85 -0.07
N SER A 13 15.22 7.45 0.25
CA SER A 13 14.94 8.87 0.05
C SER A 13 15.41 9.75 1.22
N GLY A 14 16.13 9.20 2.20
CA GLY A 14 16.70 9.94 3.33
C GLY A 14 15.73 10.23 4.47
N TYR A 15 14.61 9.48 4.55
CA TYR A 15 13.65 9.59 5.63
C TYR A 15 13.73 8.36 6.56
N ASP A 16 14.49 8.50 7.66
CA ASP A 16 14.64 7.40 8.63
C ASP A 16 13.36 7.14 9.44
N SER A 17 12.57 8.20 9.70
CA SER A 17 11.30 8.13 10.41
C SER A 17 10.09 8.38 9.51
N CYS A 18 8.97 7.73 9.83
CA CYS A 18 7.66 8.00 9.21
C CYS A 18 7.20 9.43 9.46
N GLU A 19 7.51 9.97 10.64
CA GLU A 19 7.05 11.28 11.09
C GLU A 19 7.62 12.43 10.27
N LYS A 20 8.91 12.36 9.92
CA LYS A 20 9.56 13.38 9.09
C LYS A 20 8.90 13.48 7.71
N LEU A 21 8.63 12.35 7.07
CA LEU A 21 7.94 12.32 5.79
C LEU A 21 6.47 12.74 5.93
N ALA A 22 5.77 12.24 6.94
CA ALA A 22 4.36 12.57 7.18
C ALA A 22 4.14 14.07 7.38
N ASN A 23 5.00 14.74 8.15
CA ASN A 23 4.96 16.18 8.35
C ASN A 23 5.12 16.95 7.04
N GLN A 24 6.04 16.52 6.17
CA GLN A 24 6.21 17.11 4.83
C GLN A 24 4.97 16.92 3.93
N LEU A 25 4.25 15.81 4.11
CA LEU A 25 3.05 15.48 3.37
C LEU A 25 1.77 16.10 3.98
N GLY A 26 1.87 16.77 5.12
CA GLY A 26 0.72 17.34 5.83
C GLY A 26 -0.22 16.29 6.43
N ILE A 27 0.29 15.10 6.79
CA ILE A 27 -0.47 14.02 7.44
C ILE A 27 0.20 13.62 8.75
N SER A 28 -0.52 12.91 9.63
CA SER A 28 0.08 12.42 10.87
C SER A 28 1.05 11.26 10.61
N GLY A 29 2.10 11.15 11.43
CA GLY A 29 3.02 10.01 11.40
C GLY A 29 2.29 8.67 11.52
N SER A 30 1.28 8.59 12.39
CA SER A 30 0.44 7.39 12.56
C SER A 30 -0.36 7.03 11.31
N HIS A 31 -0.82 8.02 10.53
CA HIS A 31 -1.50 7.79 9.26
C HIS A 31 -0.54 7.17 8.25
N TYR A 32 0.66 7.74 8.09
CA TYR A 32 1.69 7.20 7.19
C TYR A 32 2.17 5.80 7.62
N THR A 33 2.39 5.57 8.92
CA THR A 33 2.75 4.24 9.45
C THR A 33 1.68 3.19 9.16
N ASN A 34 0.40 3.54 9.26
CA ASN A 34 -0.69 2.62 8.88
C ASN A 34 -0.73 2.32 7.38
N ILE A 35 -0.28 3.26 6.53
CA ILE A 35 -0.09 3.01 5.11
C ILE A 35 1.10 2.04 4.91
N GLU A 36 2.23 2.25 5.57
CA GLU A 36 3.36 1.31 5.47
C GLU A 36 3.00 -0.10 5.97
N ASN A 37 2.21 -0.22 7.02
CA ASN A 37 1.81 -1.52 7.59
C ASN A 37 0.72 -2.25 6.79
N GLY A 38 0.15 -1.62 5.76
CA GLY A 38 -0.96 -2.21 5.00
C GLY A 38 -2.33 -2.02 5.66
N ASN A 39 -2.39 -1.43 6.86
CA ASN A 39 -3.63 -1.23 7.63
C ASN A 39 -4.55 -0.17 7.00
N ARG A 40 -3.99 0.75 6.20
CA ARG A 40 -4.76 1.74 5.45
C ARG A 40 -4.26 1.84 4.02
N THR A 41 -5.20 2.07 3.11
CA THR A 41 -4.90 2.45 1.73
C THR A 41 -5.12 3.95 1.60
N PRO A 42 -4.13 4.72 1.12
CA PRO A 42 -4.26 6.17 0.99
C PRO A 42 -5.33 6.55 -0.04
N LYS A 43 -5.99 7.69 0.17
CA LYS A 43 -6.82 8.31 -0.87
C LYS A 43 -5.95 8.75 -2.05
N PRO A 44 -6.51 8.88 -3.27
CA PRO A 44 -5.74 9.26 -4.46
C PRO A 44 -4.88 10.52 -4.28
N HIS A 45 -5.39 11.52 -3.57
CA HIS A 45 -4.63 12.74 -3.26
C HIS A 45 -3.35 12.43 -2.45
N THR A 46 -3.49 11.70 -1.33
CA THR A 46 -2.35 11.30 -0.49
C THR A 46 -1.40 10.36 -1.23
N ALA A 47 -1.92 9.42 -2.02
CA ALA A 47 -1.11 8.51 -2.83
C ALA A 47 -0.23 9.27 -3.84
N LYS A 48 -0.80 10.26 -4.54
CA LYS A 48 -0.06 11.13 -5.46
C LYS A 48 1.02 11.96 -4.75
N LEU A 49 0.71 12.50 -3.57
CA LEU A 49 1.68 13.24 -2.76
C LEU A 49 2.86 12.35 -2.34
N ILE A 50 2.59 11.17 -1.79
CA ILE A 50 3.62 10.21 -1.40
C ILE A 50 4.50 9.85 -2.61
N ALA A 51 3.87 9.47 -3.73
CA ALA A 51 4.59 9.08 -4.94
C ALA A 51 5.49 10.19 -5.49
N LYS A 52 5.04 11.44 -5.41
CA LYS A 52 5.84 12.61 -5.80
C LYS A 52 7.01 12.83 -4.83
N SER A 53 6.76 12.84 -3.52
CA SER A 53 7.81 13.08 -2.51
C SER A 53 8.87 11.99 -2.47
N LEU A 54 8.49 10.74 -2.74
CA LEU A 54 9.40 9.59 -2.77
C LEU A 54 9.92 9.25 -4.17
N ASN A 55 9.61 10.09 -5.18
CA ASN A 55 10.01 9.91 -6.57
C ASN A 55 9.80 8.48 -7.10
N PHE A 56 8.57 7.97 -7.02
CA PHE A 56 8.22 6.60 -7.42
C PHE A 56 8.68 6.24 -8.84
N LYS A 57 8.72 7.22 -9.75
CA LYS A 57 9.20 7.02 -11.12
C LYS A 57 10.63 6.48 -11.18
N LYS A 58 11.50 6.85 -10.24
CA LYS A 58 12.87 6.32 -10.12
C LYS A 58 12.89 4.79 -9.95
N TYR A 59 11.82 4.24 -9.37
CA TYR A 59 11.66 2.82 -9.05
C TYR A 59 10.74 2.08 -10.03
N GLY A 60 10.32 2.73 -11.11
CA GLY A 60 9.36 2.16 -12.05
C GLY A 60 7.94 2.05 -11.50
N TYR A 61 7.61 2.79 -10.44
CA TYR A 61 6.28 2.79 -9.83
C TYR A 61 5.46 4.01 -10.22
N ASP A 62 4.14 3.84 -10.19
CA ASP A 62 3.15 4.90 -10.24
C ASP A 62 2.43 5.05 -8.89
N TRP A 63 1.80 6.20 -8.65
CA TRP A 63 1.01 6.44 -7.44
C TRP A 63 -0.14 5.44 -7.28
N THR A 64 -0.56 4.75 -8.34
CA THR A 64 -1.55 3.68 -8.28
C THR A 64 -1.04 2.37 -7.67
N LYS A 65 0.28 2.23 -7.41
CA LYS A 65 0.87 1.00 -6.85
C LYS A 65 0.17 0.53 -5.57
N PHE A 66 -0.32 1.45 -4.73
CA PHE A 66 -1.07 1.15 -3.51
C PHE A 66 -2.36 0.33 -3.71
N TYR A 67 -2.90 0.30 -4.93
CA TYR A 67 -4.16 -0.37 -5.27
C TYR A 67 -3.95 -1.67 -6.05
N SER A 68 -2.70 -2.07 -6.31
CA SER A 68 -2.42 -3.35 -6.96
C SER A 68 -2.88 -4.52 -6.08
N LEU A 69 -3.48 -5.55 -6.70
CA LEU A 69 -4.00 -6.73 -6.00
C LEU A 69 -2.91 -7.50 -5.23
N THR A 70 -1.63 -7.28 -5.55
CA THR A 70 -0.50 -7.81 -4.78
C THR A 70 -0.47 -7.33 -3.33
N ASP A 71 -1.13 -6.20 -3.03
CA ASP A 71 -1.24 -5.63 -1.69
C ASP A 71 -2.61 -5.94 -1.01
N GLN A 72 -3.56 -6.57 -1.71
CA GLN A 72 -4.93 -6.81 -1.23
C GLN A 72 -5.26 -8.31 -1.16
N LYS A 73 -5.28 -8.85 0.07
CA LYS A 73 -5.87 -10.15 0.49
C LYS A 73 -5.89 -11.27 -0.57
N GLU A 74 -4.94 -12.21 -0.45
CA GLU A 74 -5.34 -13.63 -0.41
C GLU A 74 -6.22 -13.80 0.83
N GLY A 75 -7.53 -13.93 0.62
CA GLY A 75 -8.50 -13.94 1.70
C GLY A 75 -9.93 -13.78 1.23
N LYS A 76 -10.28 -14.49 0.16
CA LYS A 76 -11.58 -15.14 -0.05
C LYS A 76 -11.32 -16.33 -0.97
N GLU A 77 -11.09 -17.49 -0.37
CA GLU A 77 -11.37 -18.76 -1.00
C GLU A 77 -12.85 -18.73 -1.41
N LEU A 78 -13.08 -18.55 -2.71
CA LEU A 78 -14.34 -18.88 -3.34
C LEU A 78 -14.33 -20.40 -3.56
N ASP A 79 -14.56 -21.15 -2.49
CA ASP A 79 -15.23 -22.45 -2.64
C ASP A 79 -16.72 -22.14 -2.61
N SER A 80 -17.31 -21.84 -3.77
CA SER A 80 -17.81 -22.84 -4.71
C SER A 80 -18.89 -23.70 -4.06
N ILE A 81 -20.12 -23.19 -4.11
CA ILE A 81 -21.31 -23.89 -4.58
C ILE A 81 -21.22 -25.42 -4.40
N GLN A 82 -21.79 -25.96 -3.33
CA GLN A 82 -22.27 -27.34 -3.35
C GLN A 82 -23.53 -27.37 -4.22
N GLU A 83 -23.32 -27.50 -5.53
CA GLU A 83 -24.37 -27.90 -6.45
C GLU A 83 -24.74 -29.35 -6.15
N THR A 84 -26.01 -29.54 -5.86
CA THR A 84 -26.66 -30.81 -5.62
C THR A 84 -26.78 -31.65 -6.89
N ASP A 85 -26.68 -32.96 -6.69
CA ASP A 85 -27.44 -34.03 -7.37
C ASP A 85 -26.82 -34.76 -8.59
N LYS A 86 -26.98 -36.09 -8.51
CA LYS A 86 -27.02 -37.14 -9.55
C LYS A 86 -25.78 -37.46 -10.40
N SER A 87 -25.22 -38.65 -10.14
CA SER A 87 -25.49 -39.87 -10.93
C SER A 87 -24.31 -40.85 -10.86
N LYS A 88 -24.47 -41.98 -10.17
CA LYS A 88 -24.48 -43.34 -10.76
C LYS A 88 -24.77 -44.38 -9.68
#